data_AF-A0AAJ6ET69-F1
#
_entry.id   AF-A0AAJ6ET69-F1
#
_cell.length_a   1.000
_cell.length_b   1.000
_cell.length_c   1.000
_cell.angle_alpha   90.00
_cell.angle_beta   90.00
_cell.angle_gamma   90.00
#
_symmetry.space_group_name_H-M   'P 1'
#
loop_
_entity.id
_entity.type
_entity.pdbx_description
1 polymer ?
#
loop_
_entity_poly.entity_id
_entity_poly.type
_entity_poly.pdbx_seq_one_letter_code
_entity_poly.pdbx_strand_id
1 'polypeptide(L)'
;MLPLEYDRSQDRDIVVRDRFDNFRRDFLRTLVTPEMIEEHRRSPLGQHSERLERLLIYFRQRPLDERYAVKVVEPFRKYQVVRLSGHRGTSPRVVDEAIYASANEACHGLFLRCIRDLLEA
;
A
#
# COMPACT_ATOMS: atom_id res chain seq x y z
N MET A 1 0.33 29.01 -1.97
CA MET A 1 1.14 29.39 -0.79
C MET A 1 0.29 29.05 0.43
N LEU A 2 0.66 28.07 1.25
CA LEU A 2 -0.10 27.69 2.45
C LEU A 2 0.19 28.68 3.60
N PRO A 3 -0.75 28.89 4.55
CA PRO A 3 -0.64 29.89 5.62
C PRO A 3 0.61 29.68 6.49
N LEU A 4 1.18 30.80 6.94
CA LEU A 4 2.40 30.91 7.76
C LEU A 4 2.20 30.55 9.25
N GLU A 5 0.99 30.17 9.66
CA GLU A 5 0.73 29.84 11.06
C GLU A 5 1.00 28.36 11.34
N TYR A 6 2.21 28.10 11.82
CA TYR A 6 2.57 26.84 12.47
C TYR A 6 2.41 26.99 13.98
N ASP A 7 1.63 26.11 14.59
CA ASP A 7 1.65 25.98 16.04
C ASP A 7 3.05 25.50 16.47
N ARG A 8 3.71 26.27 17.33
CA ARG A 8 5.04 25.92 17.87
C ARG A 8 5.01 24.66 18.75
N SER A 9 3.82 24.21 19.17
CA SER A 9 3.62 22.95 19.87
C SER A 9 3.73 21.71 18.96
N GLN A 10 3.60 21.87 17.64
CA GLN A 10 3.65 20.75 16.71
C GLN A 10 5.07 20.27 16.47
N ASP A 11 5.25 18.95 16.49
CA ASP A 11 6.47 18.30 16.06
C ASP A 11 6.73 18.62 14.58
N ARG A 12 7.78 19.40 14.32
CA ARG A 12 8.14 19.86 12.98
C ARG A 12 8.63 18.73 12.08
N ASP A 13 9.10 17.63 12.66
CA ASP A 13 9.57 16.48 11.90
C ASP A 13 8.40 15.80 11.18
N ILE A 14 7.22 15.77 11.80
CA ILE A 14 5.98 15.29 11.18
C ILE A 14 5.64 16.13 9.94
N VAL A 15 5.71 17.46 10.06
CA VAL A 15 5.41 18.38 8.95
C VAL A 15 6.37 18.16 7.77
N VAL A 16 7.67 18.01 8.05
CA VAL A 16 8.68 17.76 7.00
C VAL A 16 8.46 16.40 6.35
N ARG A 17 8.21 15.36 7.16
CA ARG A 17 7.92 14.01 6.68
C ARG A 17 6.71 13.98 5.76
N ASP A 18 5.60 14.61 6.17
CA ASP A 18 4.35 14.60 5.39
C ASP A 18 4.51 15.37 4.08
N ARG A 19 5.25 16.49 4.07
CA ARG A 19 5.61 17.19 2.83
C ARG A 19 6.45 16.31 1.89
N PHE A 20 7.44 15.61 2.44
CA PHE A 20 8.28 14.71 1.65
C PHE A 20 7.48 13.52 1.11
N ASP A 21 6.55 12.98 1.89
CA ASP A 21 5.64 11.91 1.46
C ASP A 21 4.76 12.37 0.29
N ASN A 22 4.19 13.57 0.36
CA ASN A 22 3.39 14.13 -0.74
C ASN A 22 4.21 14.26 -2.04
N PHE A 23 5.43 14.80 -1.96
CA PHE A 23 6.32 14.88 -3.11
C PHE A 23 6.66 13.49 -3.69
N ARG A 24 6.90 12.51 -2.82
CA ARG A 24 7.14 11.11 -3.25
C ARG A 24 5.90 10.53 -3.94
N ARG A 25 4.70 10.76 -3.42
CA ARG A 25 3.45 10.27 -4.02
C ARG A 25 3.28 10.81 -5.43
N ASP A 26 3.50 12.10 -5.65
CA ASP A 26 3.40 12.71 -6.98
C ASP A 26 4.32 12.00 -7.99
N PHE A 27 5.58 11.77 -7.61
CA PHE A 27 6.51 11.00 -8.46
C PHE A 27 6.02 9.56 -8.68
N LEU A 28 5.62 8.86 -7.62
CA LEU A 28 5.19 7.46 -7.70
C LEU A 28 3.94 7.26 -8.56
N ARG A 29 3.00 8.22 -8.56
CA ARG A 29 1.82 8.20 -9.44
C ARG A 29 2.22 8.13 -10.92
N THR A 30 3.30 8.83 -11.32
CA THR A 30 3.82 8.76 -12.70
C THR A 30 4.42 7.40 -13.05
N LEU A 31 4.74 6.58 -12.05
CA LEU A 31 5.31 5.26 -12.26
C LEU A 31 4.26 4.21 -12.62
N VAL A 32 2.99 4.43 -12.23
CA VAL A 32 1.90 3.47 -12.42
C VAL A 32 1.50 3.42 -13.90
N THR A 33 1.74 2.28 -14.54
CA THR A 33 1.29 2.01 -15.92
C THR A 33 0.61 0.63 -16.02
N PRO A 34 -0.22 0.39 -17.05
CA PRO A 34 -0.83 -0.92 -17.26
C PRO A 34 0.19 -2.06 -17.40
N GLU A 35 1.34 -1.80 -18.02
CA GLU A 35 2.40 -2.78 -18.24
C GLU A 35 3.05 -3.19 -16.91
N MET A 36 3.27 -2.23 -16.00
CA MET A 36 3.76 -2.50 -14.66
C MET A 36 2.74 -3.31 -13.83
N ILE A 37 1.45 -2.99 -13.96
CA ILE A 37 0.40 -3.73 -13.26
C ILE A 37 0.40 -5.19 -13.74
N GLU A 38 0.54 -5.40 -15.04
CA GLU A 38 0.65 -6.71 -15.66
C GLU A 38 1.95 -7.44 -15.26
N GLU A 39 3.07 -6.73 -15.17
CA GLU A 39 4.35 -7.25 -14.66
C GLU A 39 4.16 -7.87 -13.26
N HIS A 40 3.57 -7.10 -12.34
CA HIS A 40 3.26 -7.59 -11.01
C HIS A 40 2.29 -8.79 -11.05
N ARG A 41 1.28 -8.78 -11.91
CA ARG A 41 0.29 -9.87 -12.01
C ARG A 41 0.96 -11.20 -12.40
N ARG A 42 1.93 -11.16 -13.32
CA ARG A 42 2.63 -12.36 -13.81
C ARG A 42 3.50 -13.00 -12.74
N SER A 43 4.16 -12.20 -11.90
CA SER A 43 5.06 -12.74 -10.87
C SER A 43 5.05 -11.89 -9.58
N PRO A 44 3.98 -11.92 -8.77
CA PRO A 44 3.85 -11.06 -7.59
C PRO A 44 5.01 -11.16 -6.58
N LEU A 45 5.61 -12.34 -6.45
CA LEU A 45 6.71 -12.65 -5.54
C LEU A 45 8.07 -12.79 -6.26
N GLY A 46 8.14 -12.46 -7.54
CA GLY A 46 9.33 -12.61 -8.36
C GLY A 46 10.30 -11.43 -8.27
N GLN A 47 11.28 -11.45 -9.19
CA GLN A 47 12.13 -10.31 -9.44
C GLN A 47 11.35 -9.28 -10.26
N HIS A 48 11.42 -8.03 -9.82
CA HIS A 48 10.70 -6.92 -10.40
C HIS A 48 11.65 -5.94 -11.09
N SER A 49 11.12 -5.22 -12.06
CA SER A 49 11.75 -4.05 -12.63
C SER A 49 11.99 -3.00 -11.56
N GLU A 50 12.99 -2.15 -11.80
CA GLU A 50 13.36 -1.09 -10.88
C GLU A 50 12.18 -0.15 -10.55
N ARG A 51 11.34 0.15 -11.55
CA ARG A 51 10.14 0.97 -11.38
C ARG A 51 9.13 0.32 -10.45
N LEU A 52 8.86 -0.97 -10.63
CA LEU A 52 7.91 -1.70 -9.80
C LEU A 52 8.46 -1.85 -8.38
N GLU A 53 9.74 -2.17 -8.22
CA GLU A 53 10.36 -2.32 -6.91
C GLU A 53 10.31 -1.02 -6.10
N ARG A 54 10.48 0.16 -6.73
CA ARG A 54 10.30 1.46 -6.05
C ARG A 54 8.91 1.63 -5.44
N LEU A 55 7.86 1.26 -6.16
CA LEU A 55 6.48 1.30 -5.65
C LEU A 55 6.27 0.31 -4.52
N LEU A 56 6.78 -0.92 -4.67
CA LEU A 56 6.66 -1.95 -3.65
C LEU A 56 7.36 -1.55 -2.35
N ILE A 57 8.56 -0.97 -2.43
CA ILE A 57 9.28 -0.41 -1.27
C ILE A 57 8.43 0.65 -0.58
N TYR A 58 7.84 1.57 -1.33
CA TYR A 58 6.97 2.60 -0.77
C TYR A 58 5.76 2.00 -0.03
N PHE A 59 5.05 1.05 -0.64
CA PHE A 59 3.89 0.41 -0.01
C PHE A 59 4.27 -0.38 1.26
N ARG A 60 5.44 -1.02 1.29
CA ARG A 60 5.94 -1.76 2.46
C ARG A 60 6.31 -0.83 3.63
N GLN A 61 6.72 0.40 3.35
CA GLN A 61 7.14 1.39 4.37
C GLN A 61 5.98 2.08 5.10
N ARG A 62 4.73 1.89 4.68
CA ARG A 62 3.57 2.54 5.30
C ARG A 62 3.41 2.18 6.79
N PRO A 63 2.83 3.07 7.62
CA PRO A 63 2.44 2.77 9.00
C PRO A 63 1.60 1.48 9.11
N LEU A 64 1.75 0.75 10.23
CA LEU A 64 1.08 -0.55 10.39
C LEU A 64 -0.44 -0.47 10.23
N ASP A 65 -1.07 0.56 10.76
CA ASP A 65 -2.51 0.83 10.70
C ASP A 65 -3.02 1.24 9.31
N GLU A 66 -2.12 1.50 8.37
CA GLU A 66 -2.42 1.77 6.96
C GLU A 66 -2.01 0.61 6.03
N ARG A 67 -1.34 -0.41 6.57
CA ARG A 67 -0.84 -1.54 5.76
C ARG A 67 -1.92 -2.57 5.51
N TYR A 68 -1.93 -3.05 4.27
CA TYR A 68 -2.69 -4.21 3.85
C TYR A 68 -1.90 -5.49 4.04
N ALA A 69 -2.60 -6.61 4.23
CA ALA A 69 -2.04 -7.95 4.33
C ALA A 69 -2.99 -8.97 3.68
N VAL A 70 -2.44 -10.12 3.28
CA VAL A 70 -3.23 -11.27 2.83
C VAL A 70 -3.50 -12.18 4.02
N LYS A 71 -4.78 -12.40 4.30
CA LYS A 71 -5.28 -13.37 5.28
C LYS A 71 -5.63 -14.67 4.57
N VAL A 72 -5.16 -15.78 5.11
CA VAL A 72 -5.62 -17.12 4.70
C VAL A 72 -6.95 -17.39 5.40
N VAL A 73 -8.02 -17.57 4.62
CA VAL A 73 -9.35 -17.97 5.13
C VAL A 73 -9.46 -19.48 5.13
N GLU A 74 -9.06 -20.12 4.02
CA GLU A 74 -8.97 -21.56 3.86
C GLU A 74 -7.65 -21.88 3.14
N PRO A 75 -6.74 -22.66 3.75
CA PRO A 75 -5.45 -22.96 3.13
C PRO A 75 -5.60 -23.52 1.71
N PHE A 76 -4.81 -22.98 0.78
CA PHE A 76 -4.78 -23.38 -0.63
C PHE A 76 -6.09 -23.21 -1.41
N ARG A 77 -7.05 -22.45 -0.86
CA ARG A 77 -8.39 -22.31 -1.46
C ARG A 77 -8.97 -20.91 -1.39
N LYS A 78 -8.87 -20.24 -0.24
CA LYS A 78 -9.51 -18.94 -0.01
C LYS A 78 -8.59 -17.99 0.71
N TYR A 79 -8.34 -16.87 0.06
CA TYR A 79 -7.49 -15.79 0.56
C TYR A 79 -8.28 -14.49 0.51
N GLN A 80 -8.01 -13.59 1.45
CA GLN A 80 -8.70 -12.31 1.56
C GLN A 80 -7.71 -11.20 1.88
N VAL A 81 -7.95 -10.00 1.34
CA VAL A 81 -7.15 -8.82 1.70
C VAL A 81 -7.75 -8.14 2.92
N VAL A 82 -6.91 -7.89 3.92
CA VAL A 82 -7.27 -7.21 5.18
C VAL A 82 -6.36 -6.02 5.41
N ARG A 83 -6.82 -5.05 6.19
CA ARG A 83 -6.03 -3.92 6.68
C ARG A 83 -5.66 -4.16 8.14
N LEU A 84 -4.39 -4.01 8.44
CA LEU A 84 -3.86 -4.17 9.77
C LEU A 84 -4.33 -3.03 10.69
N SER A 85 -4.49 -3.33 11.96
CA SER A 85 -5.03 -2.40 12.96
C SER A 85 -3.97 -1.45 13.55
N GLY A 86 -2.68 -1.75 13.39
CA GLY A 86 -1.59 -1.02 14.06
C GLY A 86 -1.42 -1.32 15.55
N HIS A 87 -2.41 -1.93 16.19
CA HIS A 87 -2.43 -2.19 17.63
C HIS A 87 -2.34 -3.68 17.94
N ARG A 88 -1.50 -4.02 18.92
CA ARG A 88 -1.38 -5.42 19.39
C ARG A 88 -2.70 -5.90 19.99
N GLY A 89 -3.05 -7.16 19.70
CA GLY A 89 -4.29 -7.78 20.19
C GLY A 89 -5.55 -7.40 19.41
N THR A 90 -5.49 -6.43 18.51
CA THR A 90 -6.64 -6.01 17.69
C THR A 90 -6.63 -6.70 16.34
N SER A 91 -7.69 -7.44 16.04
CA SER A 91 -7.85 -8.15 14.76
C SER A 91 -7.80 -7.19 13.55
N PRO A 92 -7.19 -7.62 12.42
CA PRO A 92 -7.24 -6.88 11.17
C PRO A 92 -8.67 -6.66 10.69
N ARG A 93 -8.91 -5.54 10.02
CA ARG A 93 -10.21 -5.20 9.43
C ARG A 93 -10.28 -5.75 8.01
N VAL A 94 -11.40 -6.37 7.67
CA VAL A 94 -11.68 -6.77 6.28
C VAL A 94 -11.90 -5.51 5.46
N VAL A 95 -11.18 -5.39 4.35
CA VAL A 95 -11.24 -4.20 3.47
C VAL A 95 -12.29 -4.40 2.38
N ASP A 96 -12.44 -5.64 1.93
CA ASP A 96 -13.35 -6.05 0.88
C ASP A 96 -13.79 -7.51 1.11
N GLU A 97 -14.95 -7.87 0.57
CA GLU A 97 -15.52 -9.21 0.58
C GLU A 97 -14.93 -10.12 -0.51
N ALA A 98 -14.05 -9.58 -1.36
CA ALA A 98 -13.36 -10.35 -2.39
C ALA A 98 -12.58 -11.52 -1.79
N ILE A 99 -12.86 -12.72 -2.31
CA ILE A 99 -12.16 -13.97 -2.01
C ILE A 99 -11.35 -14.39 -3.23
N TYR A 100 -10.06 -14.58 -3.04
CA TYR A 100 -9.12 -15.00 -4.07
C TYR A 100 -8.84 -16.50 -3.95
N ALA A 101 -8.65 -17.17 -5.08
CA ALA A 101 -8.43 -18.61 -5.13
C ALA A 101 -6.98 -18.99 -4.77
N SER A 102 -6.04 -18.07 -4.93
CA SER A 102 -4.63 -18.28 -4.61
C SER A 102 -4.00 -17.11 -3.85
N ALA A 103 -2.90 -17.40 -3.15
CA ALA A 103 -2.10 -16.38 -2.48
C ALA A 103 -1.55 -15.33 -3.47
N ASN A 104 -1.15 -15.74 -4.68
CA ASN A 104 -0.62 -14.83 -5.70
C ASN A 104 -1.70 -13.86 -6.20
N GLU A 105 -2.92 -14.35 -6.45
CA GLU A 105 -4.05 -13.50 -6.81
C GLU A 105 -4.38 -12.51 -5.69
N ALA A 106 -4.38 -12.95 -4.44
CA ALA A 106 -4.61 -12.07 -3.29
C ALA A 106 -3.51 -11.01 -3.14
N CYS A 107 -2.24 -11.38 -3.35
CA CYS A 107 -1.12 -10.44 -3.37
C CYS A 107 -1.28 -9.39 -4.48
N HIS A 108 -1.72 -9.81 -5.67
CA HIS A 108 -2.00 -8.86 -6.75
C HIS A 108 -3.22 -7.98 -6.45
N GLY A 109 -4.29 -8.54 -5.86
CA GLY A 109 -5.44 -7.77 -5.39
C GLY A 109 -5.06 -6.71 -4.35
N LEU A 110 -4.19 -7.08 -3.40
CA LEU A 110 -3.60 -6.14 -2.43
C LEU A 110 -2.84 -5.02 -3.14
N PHE A 111 -1.99 -5.37 -4.11
CA PHE A 111 -1.23 -4.39 -4.89
C PHE A 111 -2.14 -3.41 -5.65
N LEU A 112 -3.21 -3.90 -6.28
CA LEU A 112 -4.21 -3.07 -6.95
C LEU A 112 -4.90 -2.13 -5.96
N ARG A 113 -5.16 -2.57 -4.73
CA ARG A 113 -5.71 -1.71 -3.67
C ARG A 113 -4.73 -0.61 -3.29
N CYS A 114 -3.46 -0.92 -3.11
CA CYS A 114 -2.41 0.06 -2.83
C CYS A 114 -2.29 1.12 -3.94
N ILE A 115 -2.38 0.70 -5.21
CA ILE A 115 -2.39 1.62 -6.36
C ILE A 115 -3.61 2.52 -6.30
N ARG A 116 -4.81 1.97 -6.08
CA ARG A 116 -6.04 2.75 -5.99
C ARG A 116 -5.92 3.85 -4.93
N ASP A 117 -5.50 3.48 -3.72
CA ASP A 117 -5.30 4.44 -2.64
C ASP A 117 -4.22 5.49 -2.97
N LEU A 118 -3.19 5.15 -3.75
CA LEU A 118 -2.16 6.10 -4.19
C LEU A 118 -2.70 7.11 -5.22
N LEU A 119 -3.64 6.69 -6.07
CA LEU A 119 -4.25 7.52 -7.11
C LEU A 119 -5.43 8.35 -6.59
N GLU A 120 -6.15 7.89 -5.56
CA GLU A 120 -7.31 8.57 -4.97
C GLU A 120 -6.96 9.55 -3.84
N ALA A 121 -5.86 9.31 -3.13
CA ALA A 121 -5.30 10.28 -2.17
C ALA A 121 -4.68 11.47 -2.90
#